data_AF-A0A010Z2A1-F1
#
_entry.id   AF-A0A010Z2A1-F1
#
_cell.length_a   1.000
_cell.length_b   1.000
_cell.length_c   1.000
_cell.angle_alpha   90.00
_cell.angle_beta   90.00
_cell.angle_gamma   90.00
#
_symmetry.space_group_name_H-M   'P 1'
#
loop_
_entity.id
_entity.type
_entity.pdbx_description
1 polymer ?
#
loop_
_entity_poly.entity_id
_entity_poly.type
_entity_poly.pdbx_seq_one_letter_code
_entity_poly.pdbx_strand_id
1 'polypeptide(L)' 'MRWNLRWVAANADIWRPADLLQACRAAGYSPSLSKVASWWNGTPSTVRLDELDMICTALNCKIADLLEAEPPSS' A
#
# COMPACT_ATOMS: atom_id res chain seq x y z
N MET A 1 -4.33 13.18 -5.03
CA MET A 1 -4.51 11.72 -4.91
C MET A 1 -3.94 11.36 -3.55
N ARG A 2 -4.77 10.83 -2.67
CA ARG A 2 -4.41 10.53 -1.29
C ARG A 2 -3.95 9.08 -1.16
N TRP A 3 -2.80 8.89 -0.54
CA TRP A 3 -2.24 7.57 -0.27
C TRP A 3 -2.53 7.15 1.18
N ASN A 4 -3.41 6.16 1.36
CA ASN A 4 -3.95 5.76 2.65
C ASN A 4 -3.32 4.47 3.22
N LEU A 5 -2.17 4.05 2.70
CA LEU A 5 -1.57 2.74 3.01
C LEU A 5 -1.48 2.44 4.51
N ARG A 6 -1.02 3.39 5.33
CA ARG A 6 -0.85 3.16 6.78
C ARG A 6 -2.18 2.89 7.48
N TRP A 7 -3.25 3.54 7.03
CA TRP A 7 -4.60 3.35 7.59
C TRP A 7 -5.16 1.99 7.18
N VAL A 8 -5.04 1.64 5.89
CA VAL A 8 -5.46 0.33 5.37
C VAL A 8 -4.66 -0.81 6.01
N ALA A 9 -3.35 -0.63 6.17
CA ALA A 9 -2.48 -1.60 6.85
C ALA A 9 -2.89 -1.79 8.32
N ALA A 10 -3.22 -0.72 9.04
CA ALA A 10 -3.70 -0.83 10.41
C ALA A 10 -5.01 -1.62 10.52
N ASN A 11 -5.93 -1.48 9.57
CA ASN A 11 -7.16 -2.29 9.52
C ASN A 11 -6.89 -3.79 9.28
N ALA A 12 -5.72 -4.12 8.72
CA ALA A 12 -5.22 -5.48 8.54
C ALA A 12 -4.24 -5.92 9.64
N ASP A 13 -4.19 -5.19 10.77
CA ASP A 13 -3.27 -5.41 11.91
C ASP A 13 -1.77 -5.34 11.56
N ILE A 14 -1.43 -4.54 10.55
CA ILE A 14 -0.05 -4.32 10.09
C ILE A 14 0.41 -2.93 10.50
N TRP A 15 1.49 -2.88 11.29
CA TRP A 15 1.97 -1.67 11.94
C TRP A 15 3.37 -1.22 11.50
N ARG A 16 4.11 -2.06 10.77
CA ARG A 16 5.48 -1.77 10.33
C ARG A 16 5.70 -2.14 8.86
N PRO A 17 6.62 -1.46 8.15
CA PRO A 17 6.96 -1.79 6.76
C PRO A 17 7.44 -3.24 6.58
N ALA A 18 8.13 -3.81 7.57
CA ALA A 18 8.60 -5.19 7.52
C ALA A 18 7.44 -6.21 7.57
N ASP A 19 6.39 -5.91 8.33
CA ASP A 19 5.19 -6.76 8.40
C ASP A 19 4.39 -6.68 7.10
N LEU A 20 4.29 -5.49 6.49
CA LEU A 20 3.71 -5.30 5.16
C LEU A 20 4.48 -6.08 4.09
N LEU A 21 5.82 -6.07 4.14
CA LEU A 21 6.64 -6.87 3.23
C LEU A 21 6.34 -8.37 3.37
N GLN A 22 6.17 -8.86 4.60
CA GLN A 22 5.83 -10.26 4.86
C GLN A 22 4.42 -10.60 4.33
N ALA A 23 3.45 -9.70 4.49
CA ALA A 23 2.11 -9.85 3.93
C ALA A 23 2.12 -9.91 2.39
N CYS A 24 2.85 -9.01 1.72
CA CYS A 24 3.03 -9.05 0.27
C CYS A 24 3.63 -10.39 -0.18
N ARG A 25 4.66 -10.88 0.51
CA ARG A 25 5.31 -12.16 0.18
C ARG A 25 4.34 -13.33 0.32
N ALA A 26 3.52 -13.33 1.37
CA ALA A 26 2.48 -14.33 1.56
C ALA A 26 1.42 -14.30 0.45
N ALA A 27 1.15 -13.13 -0.12
CA ALA A 27 0.27 -12.94 -1.28
C ALA A 27 0.93 -13.27 -2.63
N GLY A 28 2.17 -13.76 -2.65
CA GLY A 28 2.89 -14.15 -3.87
C GLY A 28 3.70 -13.01 -4.52
N TYR A 29 3.82 -11.85 -3.86
CA TYR A 29 4.55 -10.70 -4.36
C TYR A 29 5.73 -10.31 -3.45
N SER A 30 6.95 -10.32 -3.98
CA SER A 30 8.17 -10.09 -3.19
C SER A 30 8.88 -8.77 -3.56
N PRO A 31 8.34 -7.59 -3.20
CA PRO A 31 9.05 -6.32 -3.40
C PRO A 31 10.29 -6.22 -2.50
N SER A 32 11.17 -5.27 -2.79
CA SER A 32 12.29 -4.96 -1.90
C SER A 32 11.80 -4.19 -0.66
N LEU A 33 12.51 -4.32 0.46
CA LEU A 33 12.18 -3.58 1.69
C LEU A 33 12.22 -2.06 1.46
N SER A 34 13.17 -1.57 0.66
CA SER A 34 13.27 -0.15 0.31
C SER A 34 12.03 0.38 -0.41
N LYS A 35 11.43 -0.45 -1.30
CA LYS A 35 10.20 -0.09 -2.01
C LYS A 35 9.01 -0.03 -1.05
N VAL A 36 8.87 -1.03 -0.19
CA VAL A 36 7.82 -1.05 0.85
C VAL A 36 7.97 0.12 1.82
N ALA A 37 9.20 0.45 2.22
CA ALA A 37 9.49 1.61 3.06
C ALA A 37 9.12 2.93 2.36
N SER A 38 9.38 3.05 1.06
CA SER A 38 8.96 4.22 0.27
C SER A 38 7.44 4.38 0.26
N TRP A 39 6.68 3.29 0.10
CA TRP A 39 5.22 3.33 0.20
C TRP A 39 4.74 3.68 1.61
N TRP A 40 5.43 3.19 2.64
CA TRP A 40 5.04 3.41 4.02
C TRP A 40 5.26 4.86 4.49
N ASN A 41 6.36 5.47 4.05
CA ASN A 41 6.79 6.78 4.52
C ASN A 41 6.12 7.95 3.78
N GLY A 42 5.48 7.71 2.63
CA GLY A 42 4.80 8.78 1.89
C GLY A 42 4.12 8.29 0.61
N THR A 43 3.52 9.25 -0.12
CA THR A 43 2.89 8.99 -1.41
C THR A 43 3.96 8.71 -2.46
N PRO A 44 3.96 7.52 -3.10
CA PRO A 44 4.92 7.23 -4.17
C PRO A 44 4.66 8.11 -5.40
N SER A 45 5.73 8.56 -6.07
CA SER A 45 5.64 9.30 -7.33
C SER A 45 5.12 8.43 -8.48
N THR A 46 5.30 7.11 -8.38
CA THR A 46 4.79 6.13 -9.33
C THR A 46 4.49 4.83 -8.59
N VAL A 47 3.34 4.25 -8.87
CA VAL A 47 2.94 2.91 -8.43
C VAL A 47 2.29 2.22 -9.61
N ARG A 48 2.66 0.97 -9.87
CA ARG A 48 2.08 0.22 -10.99
C ARG A 48 0.72 -0.34 -10.59
N LEU A 49 -0.12 -0.61 -11.59
CA LEU A 49 -1.46 -1.19 -11.34
C LEU A 49 -1.36 -2.57 -10.69
N ASP A 50 -0.42 -3.41 -11.14
CA ASP A 50 -0.17 -4.73 -10.54
C ASP A 50 0.30 -4.62 -9.09
N GLU A 51 1.05 -3.58 -8.74
CA GLU A 51 1.48 -3.33 -7.37
C GLU A 51 0.30 -2.96 -6.46
N LEU A 52 -0.64 -2.14 -6.97
CA LEU A 52 -1.86 -1.79 -6.23
C LEU A 52 -2.71 -3.03 -5.95
N ASP A 53 -2.91 -3.88 -6.95
CA ASP A 53 -3.64 -5.15 -6.80
C ASP A 53 -2.96 -6.07 -5.78
N MET A 54 -1.63 -6.20 -5.83
CA MET A 54 -0.89 -7.06 -4.90
C MET A 54 -0.89 -6.51 -3.46
N ILE A 55 -0.76 -5.19 -3.29
CA ILE A 55 -0.86 -4.57 -1.97
C ILE A 55 -2.26 -4.80 -1.39
N CYS A 56 -3.31 -4.63 -2.19
CA CYS A 56 -4.66 -4.88 -1.70
C CYS A 56 -5.00 -6.35 -1.50
N THR A 57 -4.40 -7.25 -2.26
CA THR A 57 -4.48 -8.69 -1.99
C THR A 57 -3.83 -9.02 -0.65
N ALA A 58 -2.67 -8.42 -0.35
CA ALA A 58 -1.97 -8.62 0.92
C ALA A 58 -2.70 -8.03 2.13
N LEU A 59 -3.39 -6.90 1.94
CA LEU A 59 -4.10 -6.17 3.00
C LEU A 59 -5.59 -6.47 3.06
N ASN A 60 -6.11 -7.31 2.15
CA ASN A 60 -7.54 -7.56 1.97
C ASN A 60 -8.37 -6.25 1.81
N CYS A 61 -7.91 -5.35 0.93
CA CYS A 61 -8.56 -4.05 0.66
C CYS A 61 -9.06 -3.91 -0.78
N LYS A 62 -9.79 -2.82 -1.05
CA LYS A 62 -10.03 -2.32 -2.40
C LYS A 62 -9.02 -1.22 -2.73
N ILE A 63 -8.69 -1.07 -4.01
CA ILE A 63 -7.80 -0.01 -4.49
C ILE A 63 -8.28 1.38 -4.06
N ALA A 64 -9.61 1.59 -4.01
CA ALA A 64 -10.20 2.86 -3.56
C ALA A 64 -9.96 3.16 -2.07
N ASP A 65 -9.74 2.14 -1.22
CA ASP A 65 -9.37 2.33 0.18
C ASP A 65 -7.90 2.80 0.28
N LEU A 66 -7.06 2.32 -0.63
CA LEU A 66 -5.61 2.55 -0.67
C LEU A 66 -5.23 3.88 -1.34
N LEU A 67 -5.89 4.21 -2.46
CA LEU A 67 -5.64 5.40 -3.28
C LEU A 67 -6.95 6.14 -3.54
N GLU A 68 -7.14 7.28 -2.88
CA GLU A 68 -8.35 8.08 -3.00
C GLU A 68 -8.13 9.28 -3.92
N ALA A 69 -9.11 9.56 -4.79
CA ALA A 69 -9.10 10.78 -5.58
C ALA A 69 -9.32 11.99 -4.66
N GLU A 70 -8.42 12.97 -4.72
CA GLU A 70 -8.64 14.24 -4.02
C GLU A 70 -9.26 15.22 -5.01
N PRO A 71 -10.31 15.95 -4.58
CA PRO A 71 -10.86 17.01 -5.42
C PRO A 71 -9.76 18.05 -5.69
N PRO A 72 -9.78 18.71 -6.87
CA PRO A 72 -8.93 19.86 -7.09
C PRO A 72 -9.24 20.88 -6.00
N SER A 73 -8.21 21.34 -5.29
CA SER A 73 -8.33 22.46 -4.36
C SER A 73 -8.72 23.69 -5.16
N SER A 74 -9.98 24.13 -4.99
CA SER A 74 -10.50 25.38 -5.57
C SER A 74 -9.70 26.60 -5.17
#